data_AF-A0A1E1MWG3-F1
#
_entry.id   AF-A0A1E1MWG3-F1
#
_cell.length_a   1.000
_cell.length_b   1.000
_cell.length_c   1.000
_cell.angle_alpha   90.00
_cell.angle_beta   90.00
_cell.angle_gamma   90.00
#
_symmetry.space_group_name_H-M   'P 1'
#
loop_
_entity.id
_entity.type
_entity.pdbx_description
1 polymer ?
#
loop_
_entity_poly.entity_id
_entity_poly.type
_entity_poly.pdbx_seq_one_letter_code
_entity_poly.pdbx_strand_id
1 'polypeptide(L)'
;MPTLAKLNSAASEVIIILKGIPEYSNARVAVISGLALWNYLQNGRTTKDVDLIISIDTAPDSMKQRLLSLPNTRFVTQAQVAEAQALSQIPAGHVPFISQIDLLIFKINSYGLRAQIAKKRIDARDAQNLLQNMTTPLRLTAAQLAIVELCLSDIVSQGTKTQEWWKQRLGLVAQNPTLAADEYWTWSPKDCNYYHLNSDRSYEWAAQAGSLNGQQSSSSRSRDH
;
A
#
# COMPACT_ATOMS: atom_id res chain seq x y z
N MET A 1 28.74 -5.86 7.34
CA MET A 1 27.35 -5.87 6.84
C MET A 1 27.35 -6.60 5.50
N PRO A 2 26.36 -7.45 5.19
CA PRO A 2 26.25 -8.04 3.84
C PRO A 2 26.01 -6.95 2.79
N THR A 3 26.40 -7.20 1.54
CA THR A 3 26.11 -6.31 0.41
C THR A 3 24.73 -6.61 -0.18
N LEU A 4 24.14 -5.66 -0.90
CA LEU A 4 22.89 -5.88 -1.63
C LEU A 4 23.00 -7.07 -2.59
N ALA A 5 24.11 -7.16 -3.32
CA ALA A 5 24.40 -8.29 -4.21
C ALA A 5 24.42 -9.63 -3.46
N LYS A 6 25.07 -9.70 -2.28
CA LYS A 6 25.12 -10.92 -1.48
C LYS A 6 23.72 -11.37 -1.00
N LEU A 7 22.88 -10.42 -0.58
CA LEU A 7 21.51 -10.74 -0.17
C LEU A 7 20.62 -11.13 -1.36
N ASN A 8 20.82 -10.53 -2.54
CA ASN A 8 20.13 -10.94 -3.76
C ASN A 8 20.54 -12.35 -4.20
N SER A 9 21.83 -12.69 -4.15
CA SER A 9 22.30 -14.06 -4.40
C SER A 9 21.66 -15.06 -3.43
N ALA A 10 21.67 -14.74 -2.13
CA ALA A 10 21.03 -15.60 -1.13
C ALA A 10 19.53 -15.78 -1.38
N ALA A 11 18.81 -14.70 -1.72
CA ALA A 11 17.38 -14.77 -2.07
C ALA A 11 17.15 -15.66 -3.32
N SER A 12 17.98 -15.49 -4.35
CA SER A 12 17.91 -16.31 -5.56
C SER A 12 18.19 -17.79 -5.28
N GLU A 13 19.15 -18.12 -4.41
CA GLU A 13 19.44 -19.50 -4.01
C GLU A 13 18.26 -20.15 -3.30
N VAL A 14 17.62 -19.42 -2.36
CA VAL A 14 16.40 -19.90 -1.71
C VAL A 14 15.29 -20.16 -2.73
N ILE A 15 15.08 -19.25 -3.70
CA ILE A 15 14.06 -19.42 -4.74
C ILE A 15 14.35 -20.66 -5.62
N ILE A 16 15.62 -20.93 -5.94
CA ILE A 16 16.01 -22.14 -6.68
C ILE A 16 15.68 -23.39 -5.88
N ILE A 17 15.97 -23.40 -4.57
CA ILE A 17 15.62 -24.52 -3.69
C ILE A 17 14.10 -24.71 -3.66
N LEU A 18 13.32 -23.64 -3.48
CA LEU A 18 11.85 -23.69 -3.45
C LEU A 18 11.25 -24.26 -4.75
N LYS A 19 11.82 -23.93 -5.91
CA LYS A 19 11.40 -24.50 -7.21
C LYS A 19 11.61 -26.02 -7.29
N GLY A 20 12.58 -26.57 -6.55
CA GLY A 20 12.87 -28.00 -6.52
C GLY A 20 11.95 -28.80 -5.60
N ILE A 21 11.07 -28.15 -4.84
CA ILE A 21 10.17 -28.78 -3.87
C ILE A 21 8.77 -28.90 -4.50
N PRO A 22 8.25 -30.12 -4.76
CA PRO A 22 6.98 -30.32 -5.47
C PRO A 22 5.77 -29.60 -4.86
N GLU A 23 5.73 -29.47 -3.54
CA GLU A 23 4.67 -28.82 -2.77
C GLU A 23 4.53 -27.32 -3.09
N TYR A 24 5.61 -26.69 -3.57
CA TYR A 24 5.61 -25.27 -3.96
C TYR A 24 5.48 -25.08 -5.48
N SER A 25 5.19 -26.13 -6.25
CA SER A 25 5.07 -26.05 -7.72
C SER A 25 4.13 -24.95 -8.23
N ASN A 26 3.05 -24.68 -7.49
CA ASN A 26 2.08 -23.62 -7.79
C ASN A 26 2.20 -22.39 -6.87
N ALA A 27 3.27 -22.31 -6.08
CA ALA A 27 3.43 -21.19 -5.16
C ALA A 27 3.94 -19.94 -5.87
N ARG A 28 3.57 -18.79 -5.32
CA ARG A 28 4.04 -17.46 -5.73
C ARG A 28 4.94 -16.91 -4.64
N VAL A 29 6.01 -16.23 -5.01
CA VAL A 29 6.98 -15.67 -4.05
C VAL A 29 7.34 -14.22 -4.39
N ALA A 30 7.61 -13.44 -3.36
CA ALA A 30 8.27 -12.15 -3.48
C ALA A 30 9.19 -11.90 -2.27
N VAL A 31 10.31 -11.24 -2.50
CA VAL A 31 11.11 -10.60 -1.46
C VAL A 31 10.37 -9.35 -0.96
N ILE A 32 10.26 -9.22 0.35
CA ILE A 32 9.55 -8.12 1.03
C ILE A 32 10.49 -7.36 1.98
N SER A 33 9.94 -6.37 2.69
CA SER A 33 10.58 -5.74 3.87
C SER A 33 11.95 -5.09 3.54
N GLY A 34 12.98 -5.32 4.35
CA GLY A 34 14.25 -4.58 4.32
C GLY A 34 15.05 -4.73 3.04
N LEU A 35 15.10 -5.93 2.46
CA LEU A 35 15.82 -6.16 1.21
C LEU A 35 15.09 -5.53 0.03
N ALA A 36 13.76 -5.64 -0.02
CA ALA A 36 12.96 -4.94 -1.03
C ALA A 36 13.13 -3.42 -0.95
N LEU A 37 13.11 -2.85 0.26
CA LEU A 37 13.36 -1.43 0.46
C LEU A 37 14.74 -1.01 -0.03
N TRP A 38 15.79 -1.77 0.30
CA TRP A 38 17.15 -1.46 -0.11
C TRP A 38 17.33 -1.56 -1.63
N ASN A 39 16.64 -2.50 -2.28
CA ASN A 39 16.62 -2.61 -3.75
C ASN A 39 16.07 -1.34 -4.40
N TYR A 40 14.99 -0.76 -3.86
CA TYR A 40 14.38 0.46 -4.39
C TYR A 40 15.08 1.75 -3.96
N LEU A 41 15.65 1.78 -2.76
CA LEU A 41 16.32 2.94 -2.16
C LEU A 41 17.78 2.57 -1.84
N GLN A 42 18.63 2.48 -2.85
CA GLN A 42 20.01 2.00 -2.70
C GLN A 42 20.89 2.87 -1.80
N ASN A 43 20.58 4.17 -1.71
CA ASN A 43 21.23 5.13 -0.80
C ASN A 43 20.57 5.20 0.59
N GLY A 44 19.59 4.33 0.85
CA GLY A 44 18.83 4.27 2.10
C GLY A 44 19.45 3.34 3.13
N ARG A 45 18.63 2.87 4.09
CA ARG A 45 19.09 1.89 5.08
C ARG A 45 19.38 0.54 4.42
N THR A 46 20.33 -0.18 5.00
CA THR A 46 20.63 -1.56 4.63
C THR A 46 19.88 -2.55 5.54
N THR A 47 19.97 -3.84 5.24
CA THR A 47 19.42 -4.92 6.06
C THR A 47 20.41 -6.08 6.16
N LYS A 48 20.18 -7.03 7.08
CA LYS A 48 21.05 -8.20 7.27
C LYS A 48 20.41 -9.53 6.84
N ASP A 49 19.13 -9.49 6.52
CA ASP A 49 18.22 -10.61 6.36
C ASP A 49 17.46 -10.55 5.02
N VAL A 50 16.92 -11.70 4.63
CA VAL A 50 16.03 -11.86 3.47
C VAL A 50 14.66 -12.24 4.01
N ASP A 51 13.67 -11.36 3.85
CA ASP A 51 12.27 -11.66 4.15
C ASP A 51 11.56 -12.05 2.85
N LEU A 52 10.90 -13.21 2.84
CA LEU A 52 10.11 -13.70 1.71
C LEU A 52 8.65 -13.83 2.13
N ILE A 53 7.73 -13.49 1.23
CA ILE A 53 6.34 -13.94 1.31
C ILE A 53 6.11 -15.01 0.27
N ILE A 54 5.46 -16.11 0.67
CA ILE A 54 5.09 -17.20 -0.22
C ILE A 54 3.58 -17.40 -0.12
N SER A 55 2.89 -17.34 -1.24
CA SER A 55 1.49 -17.75 -1.36
C SER A 55 1.44 -19.12 -1.98
N ILE A 56 0.80 -20.07 -1.32
CA ILE A 56 0.50 -21.38 -1.90
C ILE A 56 -1.00 -21.39 -2.17
N ASP A 57 -1.38 -21.49 -3.45
CA ASP A 57 -2.77 -21.38 -3.88
C ASP A 57 -3.64 -22.60 -3.49
N THR A 58 -3.13 -23.47 -2.62
CA THR A 58 -3.80 -24.69 -2.14
C THR A 58 -4.64 -24.46 -0.88
N ALA A 59 -4.52 -23.31 -0.21
CA ALA A 59 -5.31 -22.99 0.98
C ALA A 59 -6.78 -22.69 0.60
N PRO A 60 -7.74 -23.58 0.90
CA PRO A 60 -9.13 -23.36 0.51
C PRO A 60 -9.69 -22.10 1.18
N ASP A 61 -10.57 -21.35 0.51
CA ASP A 61 -11.21 -20.17 1.12
C ASP A 61 -12.01 -20.54 2.38
N SER A 62 -12.55 -21.76 2.42
CA SER A 62 -13.19 -22.33 3.62
C SER A 62 -12.22 -22.45 4.80
N MET A 63 -10.94 -22.73 4.56
CA MET A 63 -9.90 -22.74 5.59
C MET A 63 -9.60 -21.32 6.07
N LYS A 64 -9.48 -20.34 5.16
CA LYS A 64 -9.28 -18.93 5.52
C LYS A 64 -10.43 -18.42 6.39
N GLN A 65 -11.67 -18.63 5.95
CA GLN A 65 -12.87 -18.25 6.70
C GLN A 65 -12.94 -18.95 8.07
N ARG A 66 -12.55 -20.23 8.14
CA ARG A 66 -12.53 -20.97 9.41
C ARG A 66 -11.47 -20.43 10.36
N LEU A 67 -10.27 -20.09 9.89
CA LEU A 67 -9.21 -19.50 10.71
C LEU A 67 -9.58 -18.10 11.22
N LEU A 68 -10.29 -17.30 10.40
CA LEU A 68 -10.78 -15.97 10.77
C LEU A 68 -11.97 -16.01 11.74
N SER A 69 -12.72 -17.11 11.78
CA SER A 69 -13.88 -17.27 12.68
C SER A 69 -13.55 -17.94 14.02
N LEU A 70 -12.27 -18.28 14.27
CA LEU A 70 -11.87 -18.82 15.56
C LEU A 70 -12.04 -17.78 16.68
N PRO A 71 -12.56 -18.17 17.87
CA PRO A 71 -12.59 -17.28 19.02
C PRO A 71 -11.18 -16.80 19.38
N ASN A 72 -11.01 -15.49 19.60
CA ASN A 72 -9.71 -14.88 19.88
C ASN A 72 -8.63 -15.17 18.82
N THR A 73 -9.04 -15.29 17.55
CA THR A 73 -8.10 -15.60 16.48
C THR A 73 -6.99 -14.55 16.40
N ARG A 74 -5.75 -15.03 16.23
CA ARG A 74 -4.60 -14.20 15.88
C ARG A 74 -4.37 -14.14 14.36
N PHE A 75 -5.19 -14.86 13.60
CA PHE A 75 -5.12 -14.84 12.14
C PHE A 75 -5.85 -13.59 11.63
N VAL A 76 -5.17 -12.85 10.75
CA VAL A 76 -5.71 -11.69 10.05
C VAL A 76 -5.54 -11.91 8.56
N THR A 77 -6.52 -11.46 7.77
CA THR A 77 -6.32 -11.35 6.32
C THR A 77 -5.47 -10.14 6.05
N GLN A 78 -4.28 -10.37 5.49
CA GLN A 78 -3.43 -9.30 4.99
C GLN A 78 -3.72 -9.09 3.50
N ALA A 79 -3.48 -7.87 2.99
CA ALA A 79 -3.61 -7.58 1.58
C ALA A 79 -2.92 -8.66 0.75
N GLN A 80 -3.60 -9.17 -0.28
CA GLN A 80 -2.94 -9.98 -1.28
C GLN A 80 -1.78 -9.18 -1.83
N VAL A 81 -0.58 -9.76 -1.78
CA VAL A 81 0.58 -9.21 -2.47
C VAL A 81 0.32 -9.43 -3.95
N ALA A 82 -0.27 -8.42 -4.59
CA ALA A 82 -0.81 -8.52 -5.94
C ALA A 82 0.28 -8.86 -6.97
N GLU A 83 1.55 -8.56 -6.65
CA GLU A 83 2.68 -8.76 -7.55
C GLU A 83 3.66 -9.88 -7.17
N ALA A 84 3.30 -10.80 -6.25
CA ALA A 84 4.13 -11.99 -6.04
C ALA A 84 4.23 -12.80 -7.35
N GLN A 85 5.42 -13.28 -7.74
CA GLN A 85 5.61 -13.99 -9.01
C GLN A 85 5.47 -15.51 -8.84
N ALA A 86 4.86 -16.19 -9.81
CA ALA A 86 4.78 -17.65 -9.80
C ALA A 86 6.19 -18.27 -9.84
N LEU A 87 6.49 -19.19 -8.92
CA LEU A 87 7.82 -19.79 -8.81
C LEU A 87 8.29 -20.39 -10.14
N SER A 88 7.39 -21.06 -10.86
CA SER A 88 7.66 -21.68 -12.17
C SER A 88 8.05 -20.68 -13.26
N GLN A 89 7.70 -19.40 -13.13
CA GLN A 89 7.92 -18.37 -14.14
C GLN A 89 9.14 -17.48 -13.87
N ILE A 90 9.76 -17.58 -12.69
CA ILE A 90 10.92 -16.75 -12.33
C ILE A 90 12.15 -17.24 -13.10
N PRO A 91 12.88 -16.40 -13.84
CA PRO A 91 14.14 -16.79 -14.47
C PRO A 91 15.23 -17.18 -13.45
N ALA A 92 16.17 -18.02 -13.84
CA ALA A 92 17.33 -18.34 -13.00
C ALA A 92 18.14 -17.07 -12.69
N GLY A 93 18.56 -16.89 -11.43
CA GLY A 93 19.30 -15.71 -10.99
C GLY A 93 18.43 -14.45 -10.78
N HIS A 94 17.12 -14.51 -11.06
CA HIS A 94 16.21 -13.38 -10.86
C HIS A 94 15.55 -13.44 -9.47
N VAL A 95 15.42 -12.27 -8.85
CA VAL A 95 14.80 -12.12 -7.54
C VAL A 95 13.51 -11.29 -7.70
N PRO A 96 12.32 -11.87 -7.50
CA PRO A 96 11.06 -11.14 -7.53
C PRO A 96 10.96 -10.28 -6.27
N PHE A 97 10.81 -8.98 -6.45
CA PHE A 97 10.49 -8.07 -5.36
C PHE A 97 9.00 -7.76 -5.37
N ILE A 98 8.42 -7.59 -4.18
CA ILE A 98 7.10 -6.97 -4.05
C ILE A 98 7.12 -5.59 -4.69
N SER A 99 6.03 -5.19 -5.36
CA SER A 99 5.93 -3.88 -5.99
C SER A 99 6.21 -2.74 -5.02
N GLN A 100 6.70 -1.60 -5.53
CA GLN A 100 6.97 -0.46 -4.66
C GLN A 100 5.69 0.02 -3.93
N ILE A 101 4.53 0.02 -4.61
CA ILE A 101 3.25 0.42 -4.01
C ILE A 101 2.85 -0.58 -2.92
N ASP A 102 2.90 -1.88 -3.20
CA ASP A 102 2.54 -2.89 -2.20
C ASP A 102 3.52 -2.88 -1.02
N LEU A 103 4.80 -2.57 -1.23
CA LEU A 103 5.77 -2.37 -0.15
C LEU A 103 5.42 -1.16 0.72
N LEU A 104 4.99 -0.05 0.11
CA LEU A 104 4.52 1.14 0.83
C LEU A 104 3.30 0.79 1.68
N ILE A 105 2.30 0.15 1.10
CA ILE A 105 1.07 -0.27 1.82
C ILE A 105 1.41 -1.25 2.93
N PHE A 106 2.30 -2.21 2.68
CA PHE A 106 2.79 -3.15 3.68
C PHE A 106 3.45 -2.42 4.86
N LYS A 107 4.25 -1.38 4.60
CA LYS A 107 4.89 -0.57 5.63
C LYS A 107 3.89 0.25 6.44
N ILE A 108 2.91 0.84 5.77
CA ILE A 108 1.81 1.58 6.40
C ILE A 108 1.00 0.65 7.33
N ASN A 109 0.62 -0.53 6.85
CA ASN A 109 -0.15 -1.50 7.62
C ASN A 109 0.66 -2.09 8.80
N SER A 110 1.94 -2.41 8.57
CA SER A 110 2.83 -3.00 9.59
C SER A 110 3.01 -2.10 10.82
N TYR A 111 2.85 -0.78 10.66
CA TYR A 111 2.87 0.15 11.79
C TYR A 111 1.80 -0.18 12.84
N GLY A 112 0.57 -0.49 12.42
CA GLY A 112 -0.55 -0.77 13.31
C GLY A 112 -0.37 -2.05 14.14
N LEU A 113 0.43 -2.99 13.63
CA LEU A 113 0.56 -4.35 14.18
C LEU A 113 1.82 -4.56 15.04
N ARG A 114 2.79 -3.64 15.00
CA ARG A 114 4.05 -3.78 15.74
C ARG A 114 3.88 -3.38 17.21
N ALA A 115 4.24 -4.25 18.16
CA ALA A 115 4.24 -3.88 19.58
C ALA A 115 5.36 -2.88 19.96
N GLN A 116 6.46 -2.84 19.20
CA GLN A 116 7.66 -2.06 19.54
C GLN A 116 7.69 -0.69 18.84
N ILE A 117 7.71 0.40 19.62
CA ILE A 117 7.74 1.79 19.13
C ILE A 117 8.93 2.06 18.21
N ALA A 118 10.12 1.54 18.54
CA ALA A 118 11.32 1.71 17.69
C ALA A 118 11.12 1.14 16.28
N LYS A 119 10.46 -0.03 16.18
CA LYS A 119 10.15 -0.66 14.89
C LYS A 119 9.06 0.12 14.14
N LYS A 120 8.04 0.63 14.84
CA LYS A 120 7.02 1.53 14.28
C LYS A 120 7.64 2.77 13.62
N ARG A 121 8.58 3.42 14.29
CA ARG A 121 9.30 4.59 13.74
C ARG A 121 10.11 4.26 12.49
N ILE A 122 10.76 3.09 12.46
CA ILE A 122 11.47 2.62 11.26
C ILE A 122 10.49 2.42 10.11
N ASP A 123 9.36 1.76 10.35
CA ASP A 123 8.37 1.50 9.30
C ASP A 123 7.74 2.80 8.77
N ALA A 124 7.45 3.78 9.64
CA ALA A 124 6.98 5.11 9.24
C ALA A 124 7.99 5.86 8.36
N ARG A 125 9.27 5.84 8.75
CA ARG A 125 10.35 6.47 7.97
C ARG A 125 10.57 5.78 6.63
N ASP A 126 10.57 4.44 6.62
CA ASP A 126 10.69 3.65 5.40
C ASP A 126 9.55 3.97 4.41
N ALA A 127 8.31 3.99 4.90
CA ALA A 127 7.14 4.35 4.10
C ALA A 127 7.24 5.78 3.53
N GLN A 128 7.66 6.74 4.36
CA GLN A 128 7.84 8.13 3.94
C GLN A 128 8.91 8.23 2.83
N ASN A 129 10.05 7.56 3.01
CA ASN A 129 11.13 7.58 2.04
C ASN A 129 10.72 6.91 0.72
N LEU A 130 9.98 5.80 0.77
CA LEU A 130 9.41 5.18 -0.43
C LEU A 130 8.50 6.17 -1.17
N LEU A 131 7.49 6.72 -0.48
CA LEU A 131 6.53 7.64 -1.07
C LEU A 131 7.18 8.93 -1.59
N GLN A 132 8.26 9.37 -0.97
CA GLN A 132 9.01 10.55 -1.44
C GLN A 132 9.70 10.31 -2.79
N ASN A 133 10.13 9.08 -3.06
CA ASN A 133 10.85 8.69 -4.29
C ASN A 133 9.95 8.09 -5.38
N MET A 134 8.65 7.94 -5.11
CA MET A 134 7.67 7.50 -6.10
C MET A 134 7.15 8.66 -6.95
N THR A 135 6.75 8.35 -8.19
CA THR A 135 5.98 9.28 -9.04
C THR A 135 4.56 9.39 -8.51
N THR A 136 4.08 10.61 -8.30
CA THR A 136 2.78 10.92 -7.68
C THR A 136 1.85 11.69 -8.62
N PRO A 137 0.52 11.66 -8.41
CA PRO A 137 -0.18 10.91 -7.36
C PRO A 137 -0.25 9.40 -7.66
N LEU A 138 -0.17 8.59 -6.60
CA LEU A 138 -0.29 7.15 -6.72
C LEU A 138 -1.73 6.75 -7.07
N ARG A 139 -1.87 5.65 -7.82
CA ARG A 139 -3.15 4.98 -8.07
C ARG A 139 -3.25 3.77 -7.15
N LEU A 140 -4.00 3.91 -6.06
CA LEU A 140 -4.23 2.83 -5.10
C LEU A 140 -5.50 2.06 -5.50
N THR A 141 -5.49 0.74 -5.29
CA THR A 141 -6.72 -0.06 -5.36
C THR A 141 -7.63 0.27 -4.16
N ALA A 142 -8.92 -0.06 -4.26
CA ALA A 142 -9.86 0.15 -3.15
C ALA A 142 -9.41 -0.53 -1.84
N ALA A 143 -8.81 -1.71 -1.93
CA ALA A 143 -8.30 -2.43 -0.76
C ALA A 143 -7.06 -1.75 -0.14
N GLN A 144 -6.13 -1.27 -0.97
CA GLN A 144 -4.96 -0.52 -0.51
C GLN A 144 -5.38 0.82 0.12
N LEU A 145 -6.37 1.49 -0.48
CA LEU A 145 -6.94 2.73 0.02
C LEU A 145 -7.56 2.55 1.42
N ALA A 146 -8.37 1.50 1.62
CA ALA A 146 -8.98 1.22 2.92
C ALA A 146 -7.93 1.00 4.04
N ILE A 147 -6.81 0.33 3.72
CA ILE A 147 -5.68 0.15 4.65
C ILE A 147 -5.04 1.51 4.99
N VAL A 148 -4.82 2.34 3.97
CA VAL A 148 -4.24 3.67 4.15
C VAL A 148 -5.12 4.53 5.05
N GLU A 149 -6.43 4.58 4.78
CA GLU A 149 -7.39 5.35 5.58
C GLU A 149 -7.39 4.94 7.06
N LEU A 150 -7.32 3.63 7.33
CA LEU A 150 -7.27 3.10 8.69
C LEU A 150 -5.98 3.45 9.43
N CYS A 151 -4.84 3.51 8.73
CA CYS A 151 -3.51 3.61 9.34
C CYS A 151 -2.84 4.99 9.20
N LEU A 152 -3.47 5.94 8.49
CA LEU A 152 -2.81 7.20 8.12
C LEU A 152 -2.48 8.08 9.32
N SER A 153 -3.42 8.29 10.25
CA SER A 153 -3.18 9.13 11.44
C SER A 153 -2.01 8.58 12.28
N ASP A 154 -1.96 7.26 12.36
CA ASP A 154 -0.99 6.48 13.09
C ASP A 154 0.42 6.67 12.54
N ILE A 155 0.60 6.50 11.23
CA ILE A 155 1.93 6.66 10.60
C ILE A 155 2.40 8.12 10.58
N VAL A 156 1.46 9.07 10.43
CA VAL A 156 1.76 10.52 10.49
C VAL A 156 2.32 10.91 11.84
N SER A 157 1.79 10.34 12.94
CA SER A 157 2.22 10.69 14.31
C SER A 157 3.69 10.40 14.62
N GLN A 158 4.36 9.54 13.85
CA GLN A 158 5.77 9.17 14.03
C GLN A 158 6.65 9.57 12.83
N GLY A 159 6.06 10.08 11.75
CA GLY A 159 6.75 10.59 10.58
C GLY A 159 7.24 12.01 10.76
N THR A 160 7.92 12.55 9.74
CA THR A 160 8.34 13.97 9.73
C THR A 160 7.52 14.84 8.76
N LYS A 161 6.59 14.23 8.03
CA LYS A 161 5.72 14.90 7.06
C LYS A 161 4.30 15.04 7.60
N THR A 162 3.60 16.09 7.17
CA THR A 162 2.24 16.38 7.60
C THR A 162 1.23 15.42 6.97
N GLN A 163 0.05 15.31 7.57
CA GLN A 163 -1.04 14.49 7.03
C GLN A 163 -1.42 14.93 5.60
N GLU A 164 -1.40 16.22 5.31
CA GLU A 164 -1.70 16.80 3.99
C GLU A 164 -0.69 16.33 2.94
N TRP A 165 0.61 16.32 3.30
CA TRP A 165 1.66 15.81 2.42
C TRP A 165 1.42 14.34 2.04
N TRP A 166 1.05 13.52 3.03
CA TRP A 166 0.72 12.11 2.80
C TRP A 166 -0.50 11.97 1.90
N LYS A 167 -1.60 12.67 2.22
CA LYS A 167 -2.84 12.64 1.43
C LYS A 167 -2.58 13.05 -0.03
N GLN A 168 -1.83 14.11 -0.27
CA GLN A 168 -1.52 14.58 -1.62
C GLN A 168 -0.75 13.52 -2.42
N ARG A 169 0.30 12.95 -1.83
CA ARG A 169 1.16 11.97 -2.54
C ARG A 169 0.49 10.61 -2.74
N LEU A 170 -0.35 10.19 -1.78
CA LEU A 170 -1.15 8.98 -1.88
C LEU A 170 -2.35 9.13 -2.83
N GLY A 171 -2.57 10.32 -3.42
CA GLY A 171 -3.70 10.57 -4.32
C GLY A 171 -5.05 10.67 -3.61
N LEU A 172 -5.06 10.93 -2.30
CA LEU A 172 -6.27 11.05 -1.48
C LEU A 172 -6.91 12.44 -1.54
N VAL A 173 -6.15 13.42 -2.03
CA VAL A 173 -6.68 14.75 -2.35
C VAL A 173 -7.30 14.64 -3.73
N ALA A 174 -8.57 15.02 -3.89
CA ALA A 174 -9.15 15.16 -5.22
C ALA A 174 -8.23 16.07 -6.04
N GLN A 175 -7.80 15.61 -7.22
CA GLN A 175 -7.15 16.51 -8.14
C GLN A 175 -8.13 17.65 -8.41
N ASN A 176 -7.64 18.88 -8.46
CA ASN A 176 -8.48 19.99 -8.90
C ASN A 176 -9.12 19.54 -10.23
N PRO A 177 -10.45 19.49 -10.36
CA PRO A 177 -11.06 19.09 -11.61
C PRO A 177 -10.45 19.93 -12.73
N THR A 178 -10.19 19.32 -13.88
CA THR A 178 -9.64 20.05 -15.03
C THR A 178 -10.76 20.95 -15.56
N LEU A 179 -10.69 22.24 -15.26
CA LEU A 179 -11.81 23.16 -15.48
C LEU A 179 -11.82 23.72 -16.90
N ALA A 180 -13.02 23.83 -17.48
CA ALA A 180 -13.32 24.90 -18.43
C ALA A 180 -13.14 26.25 -17.70
N ALA A 181 -12.76 27.31 -18.42
CA ALA A 181 -12.16 28.54 -17.84
C ALA A 181 -13.05 29.35 -16.86
N ASP A 182 -14.26 28.91 -16.57
CA ASP A 182 -15.32 29.60 -15.84
C ASP A 182 -15.84 28.89 -14.57
N GLU A 183 -15.45 27.64 -14.31
CA GLU A 183 -15.87 26.95 -13.08
C GLU A 183 -14.85 27.16 -11.94
N TYR A 184 -15.27 27.72 -10.81
CA TYR A 184 -14.42 27.93 -9.64
C TYR A 184 -14.64 26.85 -8.58
N TRP A 185 -13.62 26.03 -8.29
CA TRP A 185 -13.65 25.04 -7.21
C TRP A 185 -12.88 25.54 -5.99
N THR A 186 -13.48 25.41 -4.81
CA THR A 186 -12.92 25.85 -3.53
C THR A 186 -12.46 24.64 -2.71
N TRP A 187 -11.27 24.72 -2.12
CA TRP A 187 -10.77 23.68 -1.22
C TRP A 187 -11.43 23.78 0.16
N SER A 188 -12.01 22.68 0.66
CA SER A 188 -12.43 22.54 2.06
C SER A 188 -11.29 21.92 2.89
N PRO A 189 -10.66 22.66 3.83
CA PRO A 189 -9.66 22.08 4.73
C PRO A 189 -10.26 21.02 5.65
N LYS A 190 -11.54 21.19 6.02
CA LYS A 190 -12.26 20.28 6.92
C LYS A 190 -12.48 18.92 6.27
N ASP A 191 -12.92 18.92 5.01
CA ASP A 191 -13.31 17.70 4.31
C ASP A 191 -12.19 17.15 3.42
N CYS A 192 -11.06 17.87 3.34
CA CYS A 192 -9.91 17.54 2.50
C CYS A 192 -10.32 17.26 1.04
N ASN A 193 -11.28 18.03 0.52
CA ASN A 193 -11.80 17.87 -0.83
C ASN A 193 -12.14 19.23 -1.45
N TYR A 194 -12.17 19.30 -2.78
CA TYR A 194 -12.68 20.44 -3.51
C TYR A 194 -14.20 20.38 -3.60
N TYR A 195 -14.86 21.53 -3.47
CA TYR A 195 -16.29 21.68 -3.73
C TYR A 195 -16.56 22.86 -4.66
N HIS A 196 -17.64 22.78 -5.43
CA HIS A 196 -18.19 23.88 -6.19
C HIS A 196 -19.46 24.37 -5.52
N LEU A 197 -19.61 25.70 -5.35
CA LEU A 197 -20.83 26.29 -4.82
C LEU A 197 -21.72 26.70 -5.99
N ASN A 198 -22.85 26.01 -6.13
CA ASN A 198 -23.84 26.30 -7.14
C ASN A 198 -24.55 27.64 -6.86
N SER A 199 -25.18 28.22 -7.88
CA SER A 199 -25.93 29.48 -7.78
C SER A 199 -27.13 29.40 -6.81
N ASP A 200 -27.67 28.19 -6.62
CA ASP A 200 -28.74 27.90 -5.66
C ASP A 200 -28.24 27.70 -4.22
N ARG A 201 -26.95 27.95 -3.96
CA ARG A 201 -26.24 27.73 -2.69
C ARG A 201 -26.09 26.26 -2.27
N SER A 202 -26.42 25.32 -3.14
CA SER A 202 -26.00 23.93 -2.95
C SER A 202 -24.50 23.79 -3.27
N TYR A 203 -23.88 22.71 -2.79
CA TYR A 203 -22.49 22.40 -3.13
C TYR A 203 -22.37 21.01 -3.75
N GLU A 204 -21.47 20.90 -4.72
CA GLU A 204 -21.07 19.63 -5.34
C GLU A 204 -19.62 19.33 -4.98
N TRP A 205 -19.32 18.06 -4.69
CA TRP A 205 -17.97 17.62 -4.31
C TRP A 205 -17.23 17.08 -5.51
N ALA A 206 -15.93 17.40 -5.61
CA ALA A 206 -15.09 16.82 -6.65
C ALA A 206 -15.04 15.30 -6.43
N ALA A 207 -15.33 14.55 -7.49
CA ALA A 207 -15.26 13.09 -7.44
C ALA A 207 -13.82 12.69 -7.10
N GLN A 208 -13.66 11.94 -6.00
CA GLN A 208 -12.38 11.28 -5.73
C GLN A 208 -12.08 10.36 -6.92
N ALA A 209 -10.87 10.46 -7.46
CA ALA A 209 -10.44 9.68 -8.61
C ALA A 209 -10.40 8.18 -8.25
N GLY A 210 -11.56 7.51 -8.33
CA GLY A 210 -11.72 6.13 -7.89
C GLY A 210 -13.05 5.45 -8.22
N SER A 211 -14.09 6.17 -8.65
CA SER A 211 -15.38 5.55 -9.02
C SER A 211 -15.64 5.63 -10.52
N LEU A 212 -14.94 4.81 -11.32
CA LEU A 212 -15.46 4.39 -12.61
C LEU A 212 -16.37 3.18 -12.40
N ASN A 213 -17.60 3.47 -11.98
CA ASN A 213 -18.77 2.71 -12.40
C ASN A 213 -19.96 3.66 -12.35
N GLY A 214 -20.55 3.89 -13.53
CA GLY A 214 -21.60 4.87 -13.73
C GLY A 214 -22.84 4.54 -12.91
N GLN A 215 -23.10 5.38 -11.92
CA GLN A 215 -24.44 5.85 -11.59
C GLN A 215 -24.25 7.24 -11.00
N GLN A 216 -24.77 8.26 -11.70
CA GLN A 216 -24.94 9.60 -11.13
C GLN A 216 -25.75 9.46 -9.85
N SER A 217 -25.10 9.57 -8.70
CA SER A 217 -25.75 9.80 -7.43
C SER A 217 -25.37 11.20 -6.98
N SER A 218 -26.17 12.17 -7.40
CA SER A 218 -26.24 13.49 -6.79
C SER A 218 -26.76 13.31 -5.37
N SER A 219 -25.86 13.15 -4.39
CA SER A 219 -26.26 13.22 -2.98
C SER A 219 -26.30 14.69 -2.54
N SER A 220 -27.39 15.37 -2.82
CA SER A 220 -27.70 16.68 -2.26
C SER A 220 -27.94 16.50 -0.75
N ARG A 221 -27.03 16.96 0.10
CA ARG A 221 -27.29 17.09 1.54
C ARG A 221 -27.48 18.57 1.86
N SER A 222 -28.74 18.97 1.98
CA SER A 222 -29.10 20.21 2.69
C SER A 222 -28.88 20.00 4.18
N ARG A 223 -28.24 20.94 4.86
CA ARG A 223 -28.38 21.10 6.31
C ARG A 223 -28.89 22.49 6.57
N ASP A 224 -30.09 22.55 7.12
CA ASP A 224 -30.65 23.72 7.78
C ASP A 224 -29.78 24.08 9.00
N HIS A 225 -29.63 25.39 9.19
CA HIS A 225 -28.82 26.04 10.23
C HIS A 225 -29.33 25.78 11.66
#